data_AF-A0A960LXA1-F1
#
_entry.id   AF-A0A960LXA1-F1
#
_cell.length_a   1.000
_cell.length_b   1.000
_cell.length_c   1.000
_cell.angle_alpha   90.00
_cell.angle_beta   90.00
_cell.angle_gamma   90.00
#
_symmetry.space_group_name_H-M   'P 1'
#
loop_
_entity.id
_entity.type
_entity.pdbx_description
1 polymer ?
#
loop_
_entity_poly.entity_id
_entity_poly.type
_entity_poly.pdbx_seq_one_letter_code
_entity_poly.pdbx_strand_id
1 'polypeptide(L)'
;MNRLLDIYSDYLIAQNQYATAVGLSDLLEGRISHDKITRFLNSNEFSSKELWEYIKPEIRKIEQDAGGVLILDDTIEEKAYTHENEIICWHYSHAKGRCVKGV
;
A
#
# COMPACT_ATOMS: atom_id res chain seq x y z
N MET A 1 -8.35 -1.13 -18.16
CA MET A 1 -8.20 -1.02 -16.70
C MET A 1 -9.14 -2.00 -16.04
N ASN A 2 -8.64 -2.84 -15.12
CA ASN A 2 -9.50 -3.76 -14.39
C ASN A 2 -10.24 -2.96 -13.32
N ARG A 3 -11.48 -2.53 -13.61
CA ARG A 3 -12.31 -1.71 -12.72
C ARG A 3 -12.39 -2.25 -11.27
N LEU A 4 -12.26 -3.56 -11.09
CA LEU A 4 -12.26 -4.17 -9.75
C LEU A 4 -10.96 -3.91 -8.99
N LEU A 5 -9.81 -3.91 -9.69
CA LEU A 5 -8.51 -3.57 -9.11
C LEU A 5 -8.51 -2.11 -8.66
N ASP A 6 -8.95 -1.19 -9.51
CA ASP A 6 -8.97 0.24 -9.19
C ASP A 6 -9.80 0.52 -7.93
N ILE A 7 -11.04 0.01 -7.88
CA ILE A 7 -11.92 0.18 -6.71
C ILE A 7 -11.33 -0.44 -5.45
N TYR A 8 -10.71 -1.63 -5.57
CA TYR A 8 -10.14 -2.30 -4.41
C TYR A 8 -8.89 -1.58 -3.90
N SER A 9 -8.01 -1.13 -4.79
CA SER A 9 -6.84 -0.32 -4.45
C SER A 9 -7.22 1.00 -3.80
N ASP A 10 -8.19 1.73 -4.35
CA ASP A 10 -8.68 2.98 -3.77
C ASP A 10 -9.27 2.77 -2.37
N TYR A 11 -10.01 1.68 -2.17
CA TYR A 11 -10.52 1.30 -0.85
C TYR A 11 -9.41 1.00 0.15
N LEU A 12 -8.38 0.27 -0.26
CA LEU A 12 -7.22 -0.03 0.60
C LEU A 12 -6.45 1.24 0.99
N ILE A 13 -6.32 2.20 0.08
CA ILE A 13 -5.65 3.48 0.33
C ILE A 13 -6.48 4.38 1.25
N ALA A 14 -7.81 4.42 1.07
CA ALA A 14 -8.69 5.29 1.83
C ALA A 14 -9.01 4.77 3.25
N GLN A 15 -8.85 3.47 3.49
CA GLN A 15 -9.20 2.85 4.76
C GLN A 15 -8.05 2.95 5.77
N ASN A 16 -8.26 3.67 6.88
CA ASN A 16 -7.27 3.83 7.95
C ASN A 16 -7.38 2.74 9.05
N GLN A 17 -8.28 1.78 8.87
CA GLN A 17 -8.59 0.73 9.83
C GLN A 17 -8.49 -0.65 9.14
N TYR A 18 -9.10 -1.69 9.73
CA TYR A 18 -9.12 -3.02 9.17
C TYR A 18 -9.82 -3.07 7.80
N ALA A 19 -9.02 -3.21 6.74
CA ALA A 19 -9.54 -3.43 5.40
C ALA A 19 -10.02 -4.87 5.22
N THR A 20 -11.33 -5.05 5.04
CA THR A 20 -11.94 -6.36 4.74
C THR A 20 -12.75 -6.31 3.44
N ALA A 21 -12.85 -7.45 2.75
CA ALA A 21 -13.67 -7.59 1.54
C ALA A 21 -15.18 -7.44 1.84
N VAL A 22 -15.62 -7.83 3.04
CA VAL A 22 -16.98 -7.60 3.53
C VAL A 22 -17.23 -6.10 3.71
N GLY A 23 -16.30 -5.38 4.37
CA GLY A 23 -16.41 -3.94 4.55
C GLY A 23 -16.51 -3.16 3.23
N LEU A 24 -15.78 -3.57 2.20
CA LEU A 24 -15.92 -2.97 0.87
C LEU A 24 -17.25 -3.30 0.20
N SER A 25 -17.72 -4.55 0.32
CA SER A 25 -19.03 -4.96 -0.20
C SER A 25 -20.16 -4.13 0.43
N ASP A 26 -20.10 -3.91 1.73
CA ASP A 26 -21.07 -3.11 2.47
C ASP A 26 -20.99 -1.63 2.09
N LEU A 27 -19.78 -1.07 1.94
CA LEU A 27 -19.55 0.30 1.47
C LEU A 27 -20.16 0.54 0.08
N LEU A 28 -20.15 -0.48 -0.77
CA LEU A 28 -20.69 -0.43 -2.13
C LEU A 28 -22.14 -0.92 -2.22
N GLU A 29 -22.86 -1.06 -1.10
CA GLU A 29 -24.26 -1.50 -1.05
C GLU A 29 -24.47 -2.85 -1.78
N GLY A 30 -23.48 -3.75 -1.71
CA GLY A 30 -23.53 -5.05 -2.36
C GLY A 30 -23.34 -5.05 -3.89
N ARG A 31 -23.05 -3.90 -4.51
CA ARG A 31 -22.76 -3.83 -5.98
C ARG A 31 -21.55 -4.67 -6.37
N ILE A 32 -20.61 -4.86 -5.45
CA ILE A 32 -19.49 -5.78 -5.56
C ILE A 32 -19.55 -6.69 -4.35
N SER A 33 -19.77 -7.99 -4.55
CA SER A 33 -19.77 -8.95 -3.45
C SER A 33 -18.35 -9.19 -2.94
N HIS A 34 -18.23 -9.45 -1.63
CA HIS A 34 -16.96 -9.84 -1.02
C HIS A 34 -16.35 -11.08 -1.69
N ASP A 35 -17.17 -12.05 -2.08
CA ASP A 35 -16.78 -13.24 -2.86
C ASP A 35 -16.08 -12.90 -4.16
N LYS A 36 -16.52 -11.84 -4.86
CA LYS A 36 -15.90 -11.42 -6.12
C LYS A 36 -14.48 -10.93 -5.91
N ILE A 37 -14.22 -10.24 -4.79
CA ILE A 37 -12.88 -9.81 -4.41
C ILE A 37 -12.02 -10.99 -4.02
N THR A 38 -12.54 -11.91 -3.20
CA THR A 38 -11.82 -13.14 -2.83
C THR A 38 -11.45 -13.95 -4.07
N ARG A 39 -12.37 -14.14 -5.02
CA ARG A 39 -12.06 -14.84 -6.28
C ARG A 39 -11.03 -14.10 -7.13
N PHE A 40 -11.10 -12.77 -7.17
CA PHE A 40 -10.11 -11.96 -7.89
C PHE A 40 -8.72 -12.12 -7.28
N LEU A 41 -8.58 -11.97 -5.96
CA LEU A 41 -7.31 -12.12 -5.26
C LEU A 41 -6.72 -13.54 -5.38
N ASN A 42 -7.57 -14.56 -5.47
CA ASN A 42 -7.16 -15.95 -5.67
C ASN A 42 -7.02 -16.36 -7.15
N SER A 43 -7.31 -15.46 -8.11
CA SER A 43 -7.30 -15.82 -9.53
C SER A 43 -5.90 -16.01 -10.10
N ASN A 44 -4.89 -15.39 -9.49
CA ASN A 44 -3.50 -15.51 -9.89
C ASN A 44 -2.56 -15.21 -8.71
N GLU A 45 -1.30 -15.60 -8.85
CA GLU A 45 -0.25 -15.21 -7.91
C GLU A 45 0.26 -13.81 -8.31
N PHE A 46 -0.22 -12.77 -7.65
CA PHE A 46 0.19 -11.39 -7.92
C PHE A 46 1.54 -11.10 -7.26
N SER A 47 2.64 -11.31 -8.00
CA SER A 47 4.00 -11.02 -7.56
C SER A 47 4.42 -9.59 -7.90
N SER A 48 5.55 -9.16 -7.34
CA SER A 48 6.17 -7.86 -7.66
C SER A 48 6.48 -7.71 -9.16
N LYS A 49 6.66 -8.81 -9.89
CA LYS A 49 6.90 -8.78 -11.33
C LYS A 49 5.66 -8.36 -12.10
N GLU A 50 4.49 -8.95 -11.84
CA GLU A 50 3.24 -8.54 -12.51
C GLU A 50 2.92 -7.08 -12.19
N LEU A 51 3.14 -6.65 -10.95
CA LEU A 51 2.92 -5.25 -10.55
C LEU A 51 3.83 -4.30 -11.35
N TRP A 52 5.11 -4.64 -11.51
CA TRP A 52 6.04 -3.85 -12.31
C TRP A 52 5.61 -3.78 -13.78
N GLU A 53 5.25 -4.92 -14.38
CA GLU A 53 4.78 -4.97 -15.77
C GLU A 53 3.50 -4.14 -15.97
N TYR A 54 2.61 -4.12 -14.97
CA TYR A 54 1.40 -3.30 -14.96
C TYR A 54 1.70 -1.79 -14.91
N ILE A 55 2.56 -1.34 -13.99
CA ILE A 55 2.79 0.10 -13.76
C ILE A 55 3.81 0.71 -14.73
N LYS A 56 4.70 -0.11 -15.31
CA LYS A 56 5.78 0.35 -16.19
C LYS A 56 5.31 1.25 -17.33
N PRO A 57 4.22 0.98 -18.07
CA PRO A 57 3.74 1.88 -19.11
C PRO A 57 3.38 3.28 -18.60
N GLU A 58 2.83 3.39 -17.39
CA GLU A 58 2.51 4.69 -16.78
C GLU A 58 3.79 5.44 -16.37
N ILE A 59 4.77 4.75 -15.79
CA ILE A 59 6.07 5.34 -15.43
C ILE A 59 6.81 5.84 -16.67
N ARG A 60 6.75 5.12 -17.80
CA ARG A 60 7.39 5.54 -19.06
C ARG A 60 6.83 6.84 -19.63
N LYS A 61 5.60 7.24 -19.27
CA LYS A 61 5.03 8.53 -19.72
C LYS A 61 5.68 9.75 -19.05
N ILE A 62 6.24 9.56 -17.85
CA ILE A 62 6.87 10.64 -17.07
C ILE A 62 8.40 10.57 -17.10
N GLU A 63 8.96 9.54 -17.75
CA GLU A 63 10.41 9.39 -17.95
C GLU A 63 10.94 10.50 -18.85
N GLN A 64 12.09 11.07 -18.48
CA GLN A 64 12.75 12.17 -19.19
C GLN A 64 14.20 11.80 -19.50
N ASP A 65 14.71 12.24 -20.66
CA ASP A 65 16.10 11.97 -21.09
C ASP A 65 17.15 12.60 -20.15
N ALA A 66 16.80 13.70 -19.49
CA ALA A 66 17.62 14.37 -18.50
C ALA A 66 16.74 14.80 -17.31
N GLY A 67 17.21 14.53 -16.09
CA GLY A 67 16.46 14.77 -14.84
C GLY A 67 16.28 13.49 -14.02
N GLY A 68 15.36 13.52 -13.06
CA GLY A 68 15.04 12.38 -12.20
C GLY A 68 13.71 12.59 -11.46
N VAL A 69 13.29 11.59 -10.69
CA VAL A 69 12.10 11.65 -9.85
C VAL A 69 12.49 11.86 -8.38
N LEU A 70 11.73 12.70 -7.67
CA LEU A 70 11.82 12.80 -6.22
C LEU A 70 10.83 11.80 -5.61
N ILE A 71 11.37 10.79 -4.94
CA ILE A 71 10.58 9.79 -4.21
C ILE A 71 10.69 10.13 -2.73
N LEU A 72 9.55 10.34 -2.08
CA LEU A 72 9.44 10.52 -0.64
C LEU A 72 8.75 9.27 -0.10
N ASP A 73 9.39 8.61 0.86
CA ASP A 73 8.89 7.41 1.53
C ASP A 73 8.88 7.65 3.03
N ASP A 74 8.06 6.89 3.76
CA ASP A 74 8.01 6.97 5.21
C ASP A 74 9.30 6.38 5.78
N THR A 75 10.05 7.19 6.53
CA THR A 75 11.31 6.77 7.17
C THR A 75 11.19 6.86 8.68
N ILE A 76 11.83 5.95 9.40
CA ILE A 76 11.94 6.03 10.85
C ILE A 76 13.28 6.68 11.21
N GLU A 77 13.25 7.82 11.89
CA GLU A 77 14.45 8.43 12.46
C GLU A 77 14.71 7.83 13.85
N GLU A 78 15.63 6.87 13.95
CA GLU A 78 15.88 6.18 15.23
C GLU A 78 16.42 7.09 16.33
N LYS A 79 15.77 7.05 17.49
CA LYS A 79 16.12 7.81 18.70
C LYS A 79 16.31 6.86 19.88
N ALA A 80 17.21 5.88 19.76
CA ALA A 80 17.40 4.79 20.74
C ALA A 80 17.53 5.26 22.20
N TYR A 81 18.17 6.41 22.43
CA TYR A 81 18.45 6.95 23.77
C TYR A 81 17.42 7.97 24.29
N THR A 82 16.41 8.33 23.49
CA THR A 82 15.40 9.32 23.92
C THR A 82 14.21 8.65 24.60
N HIS A 83 13.61 9.29 25.60
CA HIS A 83 12.40 8.76 26.25
C HIS A 83 11.20 8.78 25.30
N GLU A 84 10.34 7.77 25.43
CA GLU A 84 9.08 7.67 24.70
C GLU A 84 8.17 8.84 25.05
N ASN A 85 7.49 9.40 24.05
CA ASN A 85 6.52 10.48 24.19
C ASN A 85 5.55 10.44 22.99
N GLU A 86 4.66 11.43 22.87
CA GLU A 86 3.66 11.49 21.78
C GLU A 86 4.28 11.49 20.37
N ILE A 87 5.54 11.91 20.24
CA ILE A 87 6.27 11.99 18.96
C ILE A 87 7.22 10.79 18.82
N ILE A 88 7.91 10.39 19.89
CA ILE A 88 8.90 9.31 19.86
C ILE A 88 8.25 8.03 20.36
N CYS A 89 7.95 7.09 19.46
CA CYS A 89 7.35 5.80 19.80
C CYS A 89 7.99 4.63 19.04
N TRP A 90 7.39 3.45 19.15
CA TRP A 90 7.92 2.22 18.56
C TRP A 90 7.29 1.94 17.20
N HIS A 91 8.13 1.84 16.18
CA HIS A 91 7.73 1.57 14.80
C HIS A 91 8.38 0.26 14.33
N TYR A 92 7.66 -0.55 13.56
CA TYR A 92 8.26 -1.74 12.95
C TYR A 92 9.12 -1.33 11.75
N SER A 93 10.43 -1.58 11.83
CA SER A 93 11.34 -1.33 10.71
C SER A 93 11.50 -2.60 9.89
N HIS A 94 10.95 -2.60 8.66
CA HIS A 94 11.17 -3.68 7.70
C HIS A 94 12.64 -3.85 7.31
N ALA A 95 13.41 -2.75 7.29
CA ALA A 95 14.85 -2.79 7.02
C ALA A 95 15.65 -3.55 8.10
N LYS A 96 15.16 -3.57 9.36
CA LYS A 96 15.83 -4.26 10.49
C LYS A 96 15.12 -5.52 10.95
N GLY A 97 13.93 -5.81 10.42
CA GLY A 97 13.10 -6.94 10.84
C GLY A 97 12.63 -6.88 12.29
N ARG A 98 12.59 -5.70 12.91
CA ARG A 98 12.21 -5.51 14.33
C ARG A 98 11.65 -4.13 14.61
N CYS A 99 10.95 -3.99 15.73
CA CYS A 99 10.54 -2.68 16.23
C CYS A 99 11.76 -1.86 16.67
N VAL A 100 11.79 -0.59 16.28
CA VAL A 100 12.79 0.40 16.68
C VAL A 100 12.09 1.64 17.23
N LYS A 101 12.74 2.33 18.15
CA LYS A 101 12.23 3.56 18.76
C LYS A 101 12.71 4.76 17.94
N GLY A 102 11.80 5.61 17.51
CA GLY A 102 12.10 6.74 16.64
C GLY A 102 10.92 7.68 16.47
N VAL A 103 11.07 8.59 15.52
CA VAL A 103 10.01 9.44 14.96
C VAL A 103 9.70 8.97 13.56
#